data_AF-A0A932GFK5-F1
#
_entry.id   AF-A0A932GFK5-F1
#
_cell.length_a   1.000
_cell.length_b   1.000
_cell.length_c   1.000
_cell.angle_alpha   90.00
_cell.angle_beta   90.00
_cell.angle_gamma   90.00
#
_symmetry.space_group_name_H-M   'P 1'
#
loop_
_entity.id
_entity.type
_entity.pdbx_description
1 polymer ?
#
loop_
_entity_poly.entity_id
_entity_poly.type
_entity_poly.pdbx_seq_one_letter_code
_entity_poly.pdbx_strand_id
1 'polypeptide(L)'
;AESFAVMPLLACGFVALGGLLVAVGIWAAIFAARSQQLRLTPDALIEKDGGRSTTLRLADIIRLSGDQGWQTTRSGAPGVPYWYVRVETASGERIQLEITQGNYTGTFDVQKVMRDLLPRLPATTEVDPRIHNYLATGKMA
;
A
#
# COMPACT_ATOMS: atom_id res chain seq x y z
N ALA A 1 64.02 9.45 -23.12
CA ALA A 1 62.92 8.71 -23.73
C ALA A 1 61.67 9.58 -23.66
N GLU A 2 61.08 9.81 -24.82
CA GLU A 2 59.63 9.91 -25.07
C GLU A 2 58.83 11.08 -24.44
N SER A 3 58.49 12.04 -25.33
CA SER A 3 57.31 12.89 -25.26
C SER A 3 56.01 12.07 -25.33
N PHE A 4 54.92 12.58 -24.73
CA PHE A 4 53.52 12.68 -25.22
C PHE A 4 52.64 12.98 -23.99
N ALA A 5 52.30 14.24 -23.69
CA ALA A 5 51.28 15.11 -24.29
C ALA A 5 49.88 15.00 -23.64
N VAL A 6 49.25 16.17 -23.52
CA VAL A 6 47.79 16.45 -23.38
C VAL A 6 47.17 16.45 -21.97
N MET A 7 47.48 17.50 -21.19
CA MET A 7 46.64 18.70 -20.89
C MET A 7 45.08 18.62 -20.95
N PRO A 8 44.39 19.66 -20.43
CA PRO A 8 43.55 19.68 -19.23
C PRO A 8 42.05 19.76 -19.61
N LEU A 9 41.13 19.90 -18.65
CA LEU A 9 39.90 20.68 -18.87
C LEU A 9 39.17 20.91 -17.53
N LEU A 10 39.21 22.18 -17.13
CA LEU A 10 38.16 23.00 -16.50
C LEU A 10 37.52 22.53 -15.19
N ALA A 11 37.77 23.21 -14.07
CA ALA A 11 37.25 24.54 -13.70
C ALA A 11 35.77 24.47 -13.27
N CYS A 12 35.51 24.60 -11.97
CA CYS A 12 35.19 25.87 -11.29
C CYS A 12 33.87 26.49 -11.75
N GLY A 13 32.96 26.66 -10.78
CA GLY A 13 31.97 27.74 -10.84
C GLY A 13 30.62 27.40 -10.23
N PHE A 14 30.47 27.66 -8.92
CA PHE A 14 29.44 28.54 -8.31
C PHE A 14 28.07 28.62 -9.04
N VAL A 15 26.89 28.50 -8.42
CA VAL A 15 26.37 29.15 -7.20
C VAL A 15 25.09 28.41 -6.76
N ALA A 16 24.85 28.40 -5.45
CA ALA A 16 23.61 28.10 -4.75
C ALA A 16 22.32 28.65 -5.40
N LEU A 17 21.24 27.85 -5.40
CA LEU A 17 19.88 28.24 -5.00
C LEU A 17 18.89 27.09 -5.28
N GLY A 18 18.23 26.60 -4.23
CA GLY A 18 17.20 25.54 -4.28
C GLY A 18 17.73 24.23 -3.67
N GLY A 19 18.00 24.14 -2.37
CA GLY A 19 16.99 24.38 -1.35
C GLY A 19 15.93 23.29 -1.43
N LEU A 20 16.08 22.24 -0.61
CA LEU A 20 15.00 21.33 -0.22
C LEU A 20 14.44 20.38 -1.31
N LEU A 21 15.23 19.41 -1.77
CA LEU A 21 14.66 18.11 -2.12
C LEU A 21 15.14 17.12 -1.07
N VAL A 22 14.29 17.00 -0.06
CA VAL A 22 14.28 15.94 0.95
C VAL A 22 14.76 14.66 0.28
N ALA A 23 15.80 14.06 0.86
CA ALA A 23 16.13 12.67 0.64
C ALA A 23 14.94 11.80 1.11
N VAL A 24 13.85 11.82 0.36
CA VAL A 24 12.75 10.88 0.52
C VAL A 24 13.30 9.60 -0.07
N GLY A 25 13.95 8.79 0.77
CA GLY A 25 14.20 7.40 0.44
C GLY A 25 12.88 6.84 -0.08
N ILE A 26 12.88 6.35 -1.32
CA ILE A 26 11.70 5.84 -2.01
C ILE A 26 11.24 4.58 -1.25
N TRP A 27 10.44 4.78 -0.21
CA TRP A 27 9.90 3.72 0.64
C TRP A 27 8.69 3.10 -0.07
N ALA A 28 8.98 2.19 -1.00
CA ALA A 28 7.99 1.28 -1.54
C ALA A 28 7.88 0.04 -0.63
N ALA A 29 6.73 -0.15 0.02
CA ALA A 29 6.44 -1.38 0.74
C ALA A 29 5.81 -2.39 -0.24
N ILE A 30 6.31 -3.63 -0.23
CA ILE A 30 5.79 -4.72 -1.06
C ILE A 30 5.34 -5.85 -0.14
N PHE A 31 4.10 -6.28 -0.34
CA PHE A 31 3.48 -7.41 0.32
C PHE A 31 3.13 -8.42 -0.77
N ALA A 32 3.62 -9.65 -0.63
CA ALA A 32 3.34 -10.72 -1.58
C ALA A 32 2.73 -11.89 -0.81
N ALA A 33 1.66 -12.45 -1.36
CA ALA A 33 1.04 -13.63 -0.79
C ALA A 33 0.25 -14.40 -1.85
N ARG A 34 0.48 -15.72 -1.91
CA ARG A 34 -0.05 -16.60 -2.96
C ARG A 34 0.26 -16.02 -4.35
N SER A 35 -0.77 -15.82 -5.19
CA SER A 35 -0.72 -15.22 -6.52
C SER A 35 -0.96 -13.71 -6.52
N GLN A 36 -1.10 -13.08 -5.35
CA GLN A 36 -1.40 -11.67 -5.21
C GLN A 36 -0.20 -10.86 -4.71
N GLN A 37 -0.05 -9.64 -5.21
CA GLN A 37 0.97 -8.70 -4.79
C GLN A 37 0.34 -7.34 -4.52
N LEU A 38 0.56 -6.81 -3.33
CA LEU A 38 0.18 -5.46 -2.96
C LEU A 38 1.46 -4.63 -2.81
N ARG A 39 1.54 -3.53 -3.55
CA ARG A 39 2.66 -2.59 -3.51
C ARG A 39 2.14 -1.21 -3.11
N LEU A 40 2.68 -0.69 -2.02
CA LEU A 40 2.44 0.67 -1.58
C LEU A 40 3.65 1.53 -1.96
N THR A 41 3.46 2.45 -2.90
CA THR A 41 4.44 3.45 -3.29
C THR A 41 4.21 4.74 -2.48
N PRO A 42 5.00 5.81 -2.67
CA PRO A 42 4.72 7.09 -2.02
C PRO A 42 3.35 7.66 -2.36
N ASP A 43 2.85 7.44 -3.58
CA ASP A 43 1.63 8.09 -4.09
C ASP A 43 0.51 7.12 -4.49
N ALA A 44 0.74 5.80 -4.47
CA ALA A 44 -0.24 4.82 -4.93
C ALA A 44 -0.23 3.50 -4.15
N LEU A 45 -1.40 2.86 -4.12
CA LEU A 45 -1.60 1.47 -3.73
C LEU A 45 -1.86 0.66 -5.00
N ILE A 46 -1.02 -0.34 -5.26
CA ILE A 46 -1.10 -1.18 -6.45
C ILE A 46 -1.36 -2.62 -6.02
N GLU A 47 -2.51 -3.16 -6.39
CA GLU A 47 -2.84 -4.57 -6.22
C GLU A 47 -2.68 -5.29 -7.55
N LYS A 48 -2.01 -6.44 -7.53
CA LYS A 48 -1.90 -7.36 -8.66
C LYS A 48 -2.49 -8.70 -8.24
N ASP A 49 -3.42 -9.21 -9.03
CA ASP A 49 -4.02 -10.52 -8.84
C ASP A 49 -4.17 -11.24 -10.18
N GLY A 50 -3.49 -12.38 -10.33
CA GLY A 50 -3.75 -13.32 -11.43
C GLY A 50 -3.67 -12.76 -12.85
N GLY A 51 -2.96 -11.64 -13.07
CA GLY A 51 -2.84 -10.95 -14.36
C GLY A 51 -3.60 -9.61 -14.46
N ARG A 52 -4.47 -9.30 -13.49
CA ARG A 52 -5.09 -7.98 -13.34
C ARG A 52 -4.25 -7.11 -12.39
N SER A 53 -4.06 -5.85 -12.74
CA SER A 53 -3.43 -4.85 -11.87
C SER A 53 -4.40 -3.70 -11.66
N THR A 54 -4.71 -3.39 -10.41
CA THR A 54 -5.48 -2.21 -10.00
C THR A 54 -4.55 -1.24 -9.30
N THR A 55 -4.56 0.02 -9.70
CA THR A 55 -3.75 1.08 -9.10
C THR A 55 -4.66 2.17 -8.58
N LEU A 56 -4.67 2.38 -7.26
CA LEU A 56 -5.37 3.48 -6.63
C LEU A 56 -4.35 4.56 -6.23
N ARG A 57 -4.58 5.82 -6.60
CA ARG A 57 -3.77 6.91 -6.08
C ARG A 57 -4.18 7.17 -4.63
N LEU A 58 -3.21 7.37 -3.75
CA LEU A 58 -3.50 7.59 -2.33
C LEU A 58 -4.33 8.86 -2.11
N ALA A 59 -4.06 9.90 -2.91
CA ALA A 59 -4.81 11.16 -2.88
C ALA A 59 -6.30 11.01 -3.23
N ASP A 60 -6.67 9.94 -3.97
CA ASP A 60 -8.03 9.72 -4.41
C ASP A 60 -8.81 8.80 -3.46
N ILE A 61 -8.14 8.21 -2.46
CA ILE A 61 -8.80 7.37 -1.45
C ILE A 61 -9.61 8.28 -0.52
N ILE A 62 -10.92 8.03 -0.48
CA ILE A 62 -11.85 8.81 0.34
C ILE A 62 -12.34 8.03 1.56
N ARG A 63 -12.28 6.70 1.52
CA ARG A 63 -12.83 5.86 2.58
C ARG A 63 -12.10 4.54 2.74
N LEU A 64 -11.84 4.19 3.98
CA LEU A 64 -11.44 2.87 4.44
C LEU A 64 -12.54 2.31 5.36
N SER A 65 -13.11 1.17 4.99
CA SER A 65 -14.16 0.52 5.79
C SER A 65 -13.82 -0.91 6.15
N GLY A 66 -14.13 -1.31 7.40
CA GLY A 66 -14.07 -2.70 7.82
C GLY A 66 -15.41 -3.37 7.58
N ASP A 67 -15.46 -4.50 6.90
CA ASP A 67 -16.73 -5.18 6.65
C ASP A 67 -16.56 -6.70 6.67
N GLN A 68 -17.68 -7.41 6.78
CA GLN A 68 -17.74 -8.86 6.73
C GLN A 68 -18.21 -9.35 5.37
N GLY A 69 -17.50 -10.35 4.86
CA GLY A 69 -17.89 -11.11 3.68
C GLY A 69 -18.28 -12.52 4.07
N TRP A 70 -18.97 -13.20 3.17
CA TRP A 70 -19.29 -14.62 3.29
C TRP A 70 -18.63 -15.37 2.16
N GLN A 71 -17.73 -16.29 2.51
CA GLN A 71 -17.12 -17.15 1.50
C GLN A 71 -17.90 -18.46 1.43
N THR A 72 -18.47 -18.77 0.28
CA THR A 72 -19.16 -20.04 0.05
C THR A 72 -18.18 -21.21 0.14
N THR A 73 -18.48 -22.18 1.00
CA THR A 73 -17.72 -23.43 1.04
C THR A 73 -18.13 -24.33 -0.14
N ARG A 74 -17.17 -25.07 -0.70
CA ARG A 74 -17.41 -25.99 -1.83
C ARG A 74 -18.45 -27.09 -1.54
N SER A 75 -18.75 -27.34 -0.27
CA SER A 75 -19.61 -28.41 0.23
C SER A 75 -21.03 -27.99 0.56
N GLY A 76 -21.42 -26.72 0.32
CA GLY A 76 -22.75 -26.22 0.69
C GLY A 76 -22.95 -26.05 2.21
N ALA A 77 -21.88 -26.18 3.01
CA ALA A 77 -21.90 -25.77 4.40
C ALA A 77 -22.03 -24.24 4.49
N PRO A 78 -22.60 -23.70 5.58
CA PRO A 78 -22.71 -22.26 5.79
C PRO A 78 -21.34 -21.61 5.54
N GLY A 79 -21.35 -20.53 4.76
CA GLY A 79 -20.13 -19.83 4.40
C GLY A 79 -19.37 -19.42 5.66
N VAL A 80 -18.04 -19.39 5.58
CA VAL A 80 -17.25 -18.88 6.71
C VAL A 80 -17.27 -17.36 6.62
N PRO A 81 -17.71 -16.65 7.68
CA PRO A 81 -17.60 -15.21 7.70
C PRO A 81 -16.11 -14.85 7.75
N TYR A 82 -15.71 -13.90 6.90
CA TYR A 82 -14.36 -13.35 6.92
C TYR A 82 -14.45 -11.83 6.99
N TRP A 83 -13.44 -11.21 7.58
CA TRP A 83 -13.33 -9.76 7.62
C TRP A 83 -12.43 -9.26 6.50
N TYR A 84 -12.72 -8.09 5.97
CA TYR A 84 -11.85 -7.39 5.04
C TYR A 84 -11.86 -5.89 5.29
N VAL A 85 -10.80 -5.21 4.86
CA VAL A 85 -10.77 -3.76 4.72
C VAL A 85 -11.05 -3.41 3.27
N ARG A 86 -12.09 -2.62 3.02
CA ARG A 86 -12.37 -2.04 1.70
C ARG A 86 -11.74 -0.67 1.60
N VAL A 87 -10.90 -0.50 0.59
CA VAL A 87 -10.32 0.77 0.16
C VAL A 87 -11.18 1.32 -0.97
N GLU A 88 -11.71 2.52 -0.84
CA GLU A 88 -12.59 3.15 -1.83
C GLU A 88 -12.07 4.53 -2.24
N THR A 89 -12.09 4.78 -3.56
CA THR A 89 -11.69 6.06 -4.15
C THR A 89 -12.90 6.92 -4.54
N ALA A 90 -12.65 8.21 -4.75
CA ALA A 90 -13.65 9.15 -5.26
C ALA A 90 -14.22 8.76 -6.64
N SER A 91 -13.43 8.04 -7.46
CA SER A 91 -13.84 7.49 -8.75
C SER A 91 -14.74 6.24 -8.64
N GLY A 92 -14.93 5.71 -7.43
CA GLY A 92 -15.69 4.47 -7.18
C GLY A 92 -14.86 3.19 -7.37
N GLU A 93 -13.54 3.30 -7.56
CA GLU A 93 -12.65 2.13 -7.58
C GLU A 93 -12.49 1.56 -6.18
N ARG A 94 -12.43 0.23 -6.10
CA ARG A 94 -12.42 -0.49 -4.83
C ARG A 94 -11.43 -1.63 -4.84
N ILE A 95 -10.67 -1.74 -3.75
CA ILE A 95 -9.82 -2.89 -3.43
C ILE A 95 -10.28 -3.49 -2.09
N GLN A 96 -10.28 -4.81 -1.99
CA GLN A 96 -10.59 -5.51 -0.74
C GLN A 96 -9.36 -6.24 -0.21
N LEU A 97 -8.97 -5.90 1.01
CA LEU A 97 -7.84 -6.48 1.71
C LEU A 97 -8.37 -7.44 2.79
N GLU A 98 -8.32 -8.73 2.50
CA GLU A 98 -8.85 -9.76 3.40
C GLU A 98 -7.98 -9.93 4.65
N ILE A 99 -8.62 -9.94 5.82
CA ILE A 99 -7.98 -10.08 7.12
C ILE A 99 -7.86 -11.56 7.50
N THR A 100 -6.67 -11.96 7.95
CA THR A 100 -6.45 -13.26 8.61
C THR A 100 -7.12 -13.27 9.98
N GLN A 101 -8.10 -14.16 10.20
CA GLN A 101 -8.71 -14.36 11.52
C GLN A 101 -9.14 -15.82 11.73
N GLY A 102 -8.75 -16.42 12.86
CA GLY A 102 -9.06 -17.82 13.18
C GLY A 102 -8.43 -18.80 12.19
N ASN A 103 -9.23 -19.72 11.66
CA ASN A 103 -8.80 -20.68 10.63
C ASN A 103 -8.73 -20.06 9.22
N TYR A 104 -9.13 -18.79 9.06
CA TYR A 104 -9.06 -18.10 7.78
C TYR A 104 -7.69 -17.46 7.58
N THR A 105 -6.99 -17.90 6.53
CA THR A 105 -5.75 -17.25 6.10
C THR A 105 -6.10 -16.14 5.12
N GLY A 106 -6.08 -14.90 5.60
CA GLY A 106 -6.17 -13.72 4.73
C GLY A 106 -4.95 -13.65 3.82
N THR A 107 -5.09 -12.95 2.69
CA THR A 107 -4.00 -12.90 1.71
C THR A 107 -2.83 -12.10 2.24
N PHE A 108 -3.04 -10.92 2.80
CA PHE A 108 -1.95 -10.08 3.30
C PHE A 108 -1.96 -9.96 4.83
N ASP A 109 -0.81 -9.60 5.40
CA ASP A 109 -0.78 -9.02 6.75
C ASP A 109 -1.39 -7.61 6.69
N VAL A 110 -2.72 -7.55 6.80
CA VAL A 110 -3.48 -6.30 6.72
C VAL A 110 -3.08 -5.33 7.82
N GLN A 111 -2.64 -5.80 9.00
CA GLN A 111 -2.18 -4.89 10.05
C GLN A 111 -0.91 -4.15 9.61
N LYS A 112 0.02 -4.84 8.95
CA LYS A 112 1.22 -4.21 8.42
C LYS A 112 0.92 -3.27 7.26
N VAL A 113 0.05 -3.69 6.33
CA VAL A 113 -0.40 -2.82 5.21
C VAL A 113 -1.04 -1.53 5.74
N MET A 114 -1.97 -1.63 6.69
CA MET A 114 -2.67 -0.46 7.22
C MET A 114 -1.75 0.48 8.01
N ARG A 115 -0.77 -0.07 8.75
CA ARG A 115 0.23 0.76 9.45
C ARG A 115 1.06 1.61 8.48
N ASP A 116 1.38 1.09 7.30
CA ASP A 116 2.13 1.84 6.28
C ASP A 116 1.23 2.75 5.44
N LEU A 117 -0.04 2.36 5.22
CA LEU A 117 -1.00 3.08 4.39
C LEU A 117 -1.56 4.31 5.10
N LEU A 118 -2.07 4.17 6.33
CA LEU A 118 -2.82 5.22 7.04
C LEU A 118 -2.06 6.57 7.13
N PRO A 119 -0.75 6.62 7.44
CA PRO A 119 -0.03 7.89 7.53
C PRO A 119 0.14 8.61 6.19
N ARG A 120 -0.12 7.93 5.06
CA ARG A 120 0.04 8.46 3.71
C ARG A 120 -1.28 8.93 3.09
N LEU A 121 -2.39 8.71 3.78
CA LEU A 121 -3.71 9.08 3.28
C LEU A 121 -3.98 10.57 3.49
N PRO A 122 -4.81 11.18 2.64
CA PRO A 122 -5.35 12.51 2.89
C PRO A 122 -6.01 12.59 4.26
N ALA A 123 -5.85 13.72 4.96
CA ALA A 123 -6.50 13.95 6.26
C ALA A 123 -8.05 13.92 6.19
N THR A 124 -8.60 14.07 4.99
CA THR A 124 -10.04 14.00 4.69
C THR A 124 -10.54 12.57 4.53
N THR A 125 -9.66 11.56 4.55
CA THR A 125 -10.05 10.16 4.36
C THR A 125 -10.86 9.68 5.56
N GLU A 126 -12.06 9.18 5.30
CA GLU A 126 -12.87 8.55 6.33
C GLU A 126 -12.30 7.16 6.66
N VAL A 127 -11.89 6.95 7.91
CA VAL A 127 -11.38 5.66 8.38
C VAL A 127 -12.35 5.09 9.42
N ASP A 128 -12.87 3.90 9.14
CA ASP A 128 -13.74 3.18 10.08
C ASP A 128 -13.01 2.94 11.42
N PRO A 129 -13.60 3.33 12.57
CA PRO A 129 -12.99 3.14 13.89
C PRO A 129 -12.59 1.70 14.20
N ARG A 130 -13.28 0.70 13.61
CA ARG A 130 -12.93 -0.72 13.76
C ARG A 130 -11.55 -1.05 13.20
N ILE A 131 -11.09 -0.33 12.18
CA ILE A 131 -9.73 -0.50 11.64
C ILE A 131 -8.69 -0.07 12.67
N HIS A 132 -8.90 1.04 13.38
CA HIS A 132 -8.01 1.46 14.46
C HIS A 132 -7.99 0.44 15.61
N ASN A 133 -9.14 -0.10 15.99
CA ASN A 133 -9.21 -1.14 17.01
C ASN A 133 -8.49 -2.42 16.56
N TYR A 134 -8.65 -2.82 15.30
CA TYR A 134 -7.94 -3.95 14.72
C TYR A 134 -6.43 -3.75 14.70
N LEU A 135 -5.94 -2.54 14.39
CA LEU A 135 -4.51 -2.23 14.43
C LEU A 135 -3.94 -2.33 15.84
N ALA A 136 -4.73 -1.97 16.86
CA ALA A 136 -4.31 -2.05 18.26
C ALA A 136 -4.37 -3.47 18.84
N THR A 137 -5.38 -4.25 18.48
CA THR A 137 -5.71 -5.52 19.16
C THR A 137 -5.47 -6.77 18.32
N GLY A 138 -5.31 -6.64 17.01
CA GLY A 138 -5.28 -7.77 16.07
C GLY A 138 -6.64 -8.44 15.87
N LYS A 139 -7.73 -7.84 16.37
CA LYS A 139 -9.07 -8.42 16.28
C LYS A 139 -10.03 -7.41 15.66
N MET A 140 -10.77 -7.86 14.66
CA MET A 140 -11.99 -7.18 14.23
C MET A 140 -13.12 -7.58 15.19
N ALA A 141 -13.78 -6.58 15.75
CA ALA A 141 -14.86 -6.70 16.74
C ALA A 141 -16.18 -6.20 16.14
#